data_AF-A0A943FJL0-F1
#
_entry.id   AF-A0A943FJL0-F1
#
_cell.length_a   1.000
_cell.length_b   1.000
_cell.length_c   1.000
_cell.angle_alpha   90.00
_cell.angle_beta   90.00
_cell.angle_gamma   90.00
#
_symmetry.space_group_name_H-M   'P 1'
#
loop_
_entity.id
_entity.type
_entity.pdbx_description
1 polymer ?
#
loop_
_entity_poly.entity_id
_entity_poly.type
_entity_poly.pdbx_seq_one_letter_code
_entity_poly.pdbx_strand_id
1 'polypeptide(L)' 'MQDYRVAIRKRRESLGYSQRALAGMVGKSQPFINEIESGKRKPSIDVLYQICETLKMDIVFQDREP' A
#
# COMPACT_ATOMS: atom_id res chain seq x y z
N MET A 1 9.81 12.45 6.18
CA MET A 1 9.30 11.77 4.97
C MET A 1 8.25 10.76 5.40
N GLN A 2 7.00 10.93 4.96
CA GLN A 2 5.91 10.02 5.32
C GLN A 2 6.23 8.62 4.78
N ASP A 3 6.28 7.59 5.63
CA ASP A 3 6.44 6.22 5.17
C ASP A 3 5.12 5.73 4.57
N TYR A 4 5.05 5.64 3.24
CA TYR A 4 3.84 5.22 2.52
C TYR A 4 3.33 3.86 2.99
N ARG A 5 4.20 2.98 3.49
CA ARG A 5 3.85 1.64 4.00
C ARG A 5 2.96 1.75 5.24
N VAL A 6 3.29 2.67 6.13
CA VAL A 6 2.50 2.97 7.33
C VAL A 6 1.16 3.61 6.94
N ALA A 7 1.16 4.48 5.94
CA ALA A 7 -0.06 5.12 5.44
C ALA A 7 -1.03 4.09 4.83
N ILE A 8 -0.53 3.18 3.97
CA ILE A 8 -1.31 2.06 3.41
C ILE A 8 -1.93 1.22 4.53
N ARG A 9 -1.12 0.81 5.51
CA ARG A 9 -1.59 -0.01 6.63
C ARG A 9 -2.70 0.69 7.42
N LYS A 10 -2.46 1.94 7.83
CA LYS A 10 -3.44 2.72 8.61
C LYS A 10 -4.74 2.90 7.84
N ARG A 11 -4.65 3.20 6.54
CA ARG A 11 -5.85 3.37 5.71
C ARG A 11 -6.61 2.05 5.56
N ARG A 12 -5.92 0.95 5.27
CA ARG A 12 -6.51 -0.39 5.20
C ARG A 12 -7.27 -0.73 6.50
N GLU A 13 -6.64 -0.50 7.64
CA GLU A 13 -7.25 -0.75 8.97
C GLU A 13 -8.45 0.17 9.23
N SER A 14 -8.39 1.46 8.84
CA SER A 14 -9.52 2.39 8.97
C SER A 14 -10.74 2.01 8.13
N LEU A 15 -10.54 1.29 7.03
CA LEU A 15 -11.60 0.75 6.18
C LEU A 15 -12.11 -0.62 6.65
N GLY A 16 -11.55 -1.16 7.75
CA GLY A 16 -11.92 -2.48 8.28
C GLY A 16 -11.41 -3.66 7.46
N TYR A 17 -10.46 -3.43 6.54
CA TYR A 17 -9.96 -4.49 5.66
C TYR A 17 -8.84 -5.29 6.32
N SER A 18 -8.93 -6.62 6.24
CA SER A 18 -7.79 -7.49 6.50
C SER A 18 -6.76 -7.40 5.36
N GLN A 19 -5.51 -7.80 5.62
CA GLN A 19 -4.50 -7.89 4.56
C GLN A 19 -4.92 -8.86 3.44
N ARG A 20 -5.65 -9.94 3.78
CA ARG A 20 -6.18 -10.88 2.79
C ARG A 20 -7.28 -10.24 1.93
N ALA A 21 -8.14 -9.42 2.52
CA ALA A 21 -9.16 -8.69 1.78
C ALA A 21 -8.52 -7.70 0.78
N LEU A 22 -7.55 -6.90 1.22
CA LEU A 22 -6.80 -6.02 0.32
C LEU A 22 -6.10 -6.80 -0.79
N ALA A 23 -5.41 -7.90 -0.43
CA ALA A 23 -4.73 -8.74 -1.40
C ALA A 23 -5.68 -9.28 -2.48
N GLY A 24 -6.87 -9.74 -2.09
CA GLY A 24 -7.89 -10.18 -3.04
C GLY A 24 -8.33 -9.07 -3.99
N MET A 25 -8.55 -7.85 -3.48
CA MET A 25 -8.96 -6.70 -4.30
C MET A 25 -7.89 -6.28 -5.32
N VAL A 26 -6.61 -6.41 -4.98
CA VAL A 26 -5.50 -6.08 -5.89
C VAL A 26 -4.99 -7.29 -6.70
N GLY A 27 -5.63 -8.46 -6.58
CA GLY A 27 -5.21 -9.68 -7.28
C GLY A 27 -3.81 -10.18 -6.87
N LYS A 28 -3.47 -10.07 -5.57
CA LYS A 28 -2.20 -10.51 -4.99
C LYS A 28 -2.42 -11.47 -3.82
N SER A 29 -1.33 -12.02 -3.29
CA SER A 29 -1.37 -12.87 -2.09
C SER A 29 -1.32 -12.04 -0.81
N GLN A 30 -1.88 -12.56 0.29
CA GLN A 30 -1.79 -11.89 1.60
C GLN A 30 -0.32 -11.68 2.05
N PRO A 31 0.61 -12.64 1.88
CA PRO A 31 2.02 -12.42 2.19
C PRO A 31 2.63 -11.26 1.40
N PHE A 32 2.23 -11.05 0.15
CA PHE A 32 2.70 -9.93 -0.66
C PHE A 32 2.32 -8.57 -0.04
N ILE A 33 1.06 -8.40 0.40
CA ILE A 33 0.63 -7.19 1.12
C ILE A 33 1.39 -7.02 2.43
N ASN A 34 1.60 -8.10 3.19
CA ASN A 34 2.35 -8.07 4.43
C ASN A 34 3.83 -7.64 4.21
N GLU A 35 4.48 -8.12 3.16
CA GLU A 35 5.85 -7.71 2.81
C GLU A 35 5.95 -6.23 2.45
N ILE A 36 4.92 -5.66 1.81
CA ILE A 36 4.84 -4.22 1.53
C ILE A 36 4.69 -3.42 2.83
N GLU A 37 3.69 -3.76 3.66
CA GLU A 37 3.39 -3.02 4.90
C GLU A 37 4.51 -3.14 5.94
N SER A 38 5.24 -4.25 5.95
CA SER A 38 6.43 -4.46 6.81
C SER A 38 7.71 -3.90 6.20
N GLY A 39 7.67 -3.45 4.95
CA GLY A 39 8.83 -2.88 4.27
C GLY A 39 9.87 -3.87 3.78
N LYS A 40 9.60 -5.18 3.87
CA LYS A 40 10.44 -6.26 3.31
C LYS A 40 10.47 -6.22 1.78
N ARG A 41 9.40 -5.73 1.15
CA ARG A 41 9.29 -5.59 -0.30
C ARG A 41 8.94 -4.15 -0.67
N LYS A 42 9.62 -3.63 -1.69
CA LYS A 42 9.20 -2.41 -2.40
C LYS A 42 8.29 -2.82 -3.56
N PRO A 43 7.03 -2.34 -3.62
CA PRO A 43 6.17 -2.57 -4.78
C PRO A 43 6.68 -1.81 -6.00
N SER A 44 6.30 -2.26 -7.21
CA SER A 44 6.40 -1.41 -8.41
C SER A 44 5.43 -0.23 -8.30
N ILE A 45 5.61 0.79 -9.15
CA ILE A 45 4.71 1.94 -9.20
C ILE A 45 3.28 1.49 -9.52
N ASP A 46 3.10 0.59 -10.48
CA ASP A 46 1.76 0.09 -10.86
C ASP A 46 1.06 -0.61 -9.69
N VAL A 47 1.79 -1.44 -8.94
CA VAL A 47 1.24 -2.12 -7.76
C VAL A 47 0.89 -1.12 -6.67
N LEU A 48 1.77 -0.14 -6.44
CA LEU A 48 1.52 0.91 -5.45
C LEU A 48 0.28 1.72 -5.82
N TYR A 49 0.14 2.09 -7.09
CA TYR A 49 -1.02 2.79 -7.61
C TYR A 49 -2.30 1.98 -7.42
N GLN A 50 -2.30 0.69 -7.79
CA GLN A 50 -3.46 -0.20 -7.61
C GLN A 50 -3.89 -0.32 -6.14
N ILE A 51 -2.92 -0.40 -5.22
CA ILE A 51 -3.21 -0.40 -3.77
C ILE A 51 -3.86 0.91 -3.34
N CYS A 52 -3.33 2.05 -3.79
CA CYS A 52 -3.86 3.36 -3.43
C CYS A 52 -5.24 3.64 -4.00
N GLU A 53 -5.51 3.27 -5.25
CA GLU A 53 -6.85 3.31 -5.85
C GLU A 53 -7.85 2.48 -5.03
N THR A 54 -7.47 1.24 -4.68
CA THR A 54 -8.31 0.35 -3.86
C THR A 54 -8.61 0.94 -2.48
N LEU A 55 -7.66 1.66 -1.90
CA LEU A 55 -7.78 2.29 -0.58
C LEU A 55 -8.33 3.72 -0.63
N LYS A 56 -8.64 4.23 -1.83
CA LYS A 56 -9.07 5.62 -2.08
C LYS A 56 -8.10 6.62 -1.46
N MET A 57 -6.82 6.48 -1.82
CA MET A 57 -5.72 7.32 -1.37
C MET A 57 -5.10 8.04 -2.56
N ASP A 58 -4.91 9.35 -2.42
CA ASP A 58 -4.08 10.11 -3.34
C ASP A 58 -2.60 9.90 -3.01
N ILE A 59 -1.77 9.70 -4.03
CA ILE A 59 -0.32 9.71 -3.92
C ILE A 59 0.20 11.00 -4.53
N VAL A 60 1.01 11.72 -3.75
CA VAL A 60 1.83 12.83 -4.25
C VAL A 60 3.29 12.42 -4.10
N PHE A 61 4.00 12.33 -5.21
CA PHE A 61 5.44 12.16 -5.19
C PHE A 61 6.08 13.53 -4.96
N GLN A 62 6.88 13.63 -3.91
CA GLN A 62 7.73 14.78 -3.68
C GLN A 62 9.11 14.41 -4.16
N ASP A 63 9.62 15.15 -5.15
CA ASP A 63 11.03 15.08 -5.51
C ASP A 63 11.84 15.38 -4.26
N ARG A 64 12.84 14.54 -3.97
CA ARG A 64 13.86 14.94 -3.02
C ARG A 64 14.71 15.98 -3.74
N GLU A 65 14.72 17.21 -3.22
CA GLU A 65 15.85 18.10 -3.51
C GLU A 65 17.15 17.36 -3.14
N PRO A 66 18.19 17.45 -4.01
CA PRO A 66 19.42 16.69 -3.88
C PRO A 66 20.18 16.96 -2.57
#